data_AF-A0A1F5U5B5-F1
#
_entry.id   AF-A0A1F5U5B5-F1
#
_cell.length_a   1.000
_cell.length_b   1.000
_cell.length_c   1.000
_cell.angle_alpha   90.00
_cell.angle_beta   90.00
_cell.angle_gamma   90.00
#
_symmetry.space_group_name_H-M   'P 1'
#
loop_
_entity.id
_entity.type
_entity.pdbx_description
1 polymer ?
#
loop_
_entity_poly.entity_id
_entity_poly.type
_entity_poly.pdbx_seq_one_letter_code
_entity_poly.pdbx_strand_id
1 'polypeptide(L)'
;MQYLSNVSTLKLDAKACTGCGMCVKVCPHEVFAISNKKAVIVSLDACMECGACKKNCAFNALEVRSGVGCAAGIIIGTLRGADASCDCD
;
A
#
# COMPACT_ATOMS: atom_id res chain seq x y z
N MET A 1 -0.36 13.22 10.80
CA MET A 1 -1.76 12.78 10.77
C MET A 1 -1.76 11.26 10.66
N GLN A 2 -2.45 10.56 11.55
CA GLN A 2 -2.53 9.09 11.55
C GLN A 2 -3.96 8.70 11.16
N TYR A 3 -4.11 7.67 10.31
CA TYR A 3 -5.42 7.14 9.94
C TYR A 3 -5.84 6.04 10.91
N LEU A 4 -5.04 4.98 11.01
CA LEU A 4 -5.31 3.81 11.83
C LEU A 4 -3.98 3.16 12.24
N SER A 5 -3.87 2.73 13.49
CA SER A 5 -2.62 2.22 14.03
C SER A 5 -2.38 0.75 13.75
N ASN A 6 -1.20 0.42 13.19
CA ASN A 6 -0.70 -0.94 12.96
C ASN A 6 -1.62 -1.85 12.12
N VAL A 7 -2.44 -1.28 11.22
CA VAL A 7 -3.32 -2.06 10.33
C VAL A 7 -2.79 -2.15 8.90
N SER A 8 -1.85 -1.29 8.52
CA SER A 8 -1.34 -1.25 7.15
C SER A 8 -0.58 -2.52 6.79
N THR A 9 -0.86 -3.06 5.62
CA THR A 9 -0.18 -4.21 5.01
C THR A 9 1.13 -3.82 4.31
N LEU A 10 1.50 -2.53 4.33
CA LEU A 10 2.69 -2.00 3.68
C LEU A 10 3.97 -2.68 4.19
N LYS A 11 4.76 -3.21 3.26
CA LYS A 11 6.08 -3.81 3.52
C LYS A 11 7.12 -3.25 2.57
N LEU A 12 8.34 -3.09 3.07
CA LEU A 12 9.52 -2.65 2.33
C LEU A 12 10.61 -3.72 2.43
N ASP A 13 11.06 -4.23 1.29
CA ASP A 13 12.27 -5.06 1.21
C ASP A 13 13.50 -4.16 1.04
N ALA A 14 14.28 -4.04 2.13
CA ALA A 14 15.50 -3.24 2.13
C ALA A 14 16.61 -3.80 1.21
N LYS A 15 16.61 -5.11 0.91
CA LYS A 15 17.58 -5.73 0.01
C LYS A 15 17.30 -5.35 -1.44
N ALA A 16 16.04 -5.40 -1.85
CA ALA A 16 15.61 -5.00 -3.20
C ALA A 16 15.61 -3.48 -3.41
N CYS A 17 15.41 -2.68 -2.35
CA CYS A 17 15.40 -1.23 -2.44
C CYS A 17 16.73 -0.68 -2.93
N THR A 18 16.76 0.12 -4.01
CA THR A 18 17.98 0.78 -4.49
C THR A 18 18.19 2.18 -3.92
N GLY A 19 17.21 2.73 -3.20
CA GLY A 19 17.27 4.09 -2.66
C GLY A 19 16.90 5.20 -3.65
N CYS A 20 16.27 4.88 -4.79
CA CYS A 20 15.93 5.86 -5.83
C CYS A 20 14.95 6.98 -5.40
N GLY A 21 14.30 6.86 -4.24
CA GLY A 21 13.43 7.90 -3.68
C GLY A 21 12.06 8.02 -4.34
N MET A 22 11.71 7.15 -5.31
CA MET A 22 10.43 7.26 -6.02
C MET A 22 9.23 7.15 -5.06
N CYS A 23 9.29 6.27 -4.05
CA CYS A 23 8.24 6.13 -3.05
C CYS A 23 8.00 7.40 -2.22
N VAL A 24 9.04 8.19 -1.94
CA VAL A 24 8.92 9.49 -1.25
C VAL A 24 8.17 10.48 -2.14
N LYS A 25 8.52 10.54 -3.43
CA LYS A 25 7.92 11.49 -4.38
C LYS A 25 6.46 11.20 -4.72
N VAL A 26 6.02 9.93 -4.73
CA VAL A 26 4.63 9.58 -5.08
C VAL A 26 3.71 9.42 -3.87
N CYS A 27 4.21 9.46 -2.64
CA CYS A 27 3.38 9.26 -1.46
C CYS A 27 2.85 10.61 -0.95
N PRO A 28 1.55 10.91 -1.12
CA PRO A 28 0.98 12.18 -0.65
C PRO A 28 0.86 12.27 0.88
N HIS A 29 1.09 11.16 1.59
CA HIS A 29 1.02 11.09 3.06
C HIS A 29 2.39 11.00 3.73
N GLU A 30 3.47 11.20 2.97
CA GLU A 30 4.83 11.29 3.50
C GLU A 30 5.24 10.07 4.36
N VAL A 31 4.76 8.89 4.00
CA VAL A 31 5.02 7.63 4.73
C VAL A 31 6.49 7.22 4.70
N PHE A 32 7.24 7.68 3.70
CA PHE A 32 8.62 7.27 3.44
C PHE A 32 9.60 8.44 3.60
N ALA A 33 10.81 8.11 4.03
CA ALA A 33 11.98 8.98 3.93
C ALA A 33 13.16 8.21 3.30
N ILE A 34 14.23 8.92 2.95
CA ILE A 34 15.51 8.30 2.58
C ILE A 34 16.46 8.42 3.76
N SER A 35 17.02 7.29 4.20
CA SER A 35 18.05 7.21 5.23
C SER A 35 19.08 6.16 4.83
N ASN A 36 20.37 6.45 5.05
CA ASN A 36 21.47 5.54 4.67
C ASN A 36 21.38 5.03 3.22
N LYS A 37 21.02 5.92 2.29
CA LYS A 37 20.83 5.61 0.85
C LYS A 37 19.76 4.55 0.56
N LYS A 38 18.82 4.31 1.48
CA LYS A 38 17.68 3.41 1.29
C LYS A 38 16.40 4.11 1.72
N ALA A 39 15.26 3.65 1.20
CA ALA A 39 13.98 4.07 1.73
C ALA A 39 13.80 3.52 3.16
N VAL A 40 13.08 4.26 4.00
CA VAL A 40 12.63 3.83 5.32
C VAL A 40 11.17 4.25 5.51
N ILE A 41 10.38 3.47 6.25
CA ILE A 41 9.00 3.81 6.61
C ILE A 41 9.04 4.62 7.91
N VAL A 42 8.55 5.86 7.87
CA VAL A 42 8.58 6.79 9.02
C VAL A 42 7.20 7.10 9.59
N SER A 43 6.13 6.77 8.85
CA SER A 43 4.75 6.96 9.31
C SER A 43 3.82 5.90 8.72
N LEU A 44 3.99 4.66 9.17
CA LEU A 44 3.19 3.51 8.70
C LEU A 44 1.67 3.77 8.84
N ASP A 45 1.26 4.34 9.97
CA ASP A 45 -0.15 4.62 10.30
C ASP A 45 -0.76 5.75 9.45
N ALA A 46 0.04 6.47 8.66
CA ALA A 46 -0.44 7.44 7.68
C ALA A 46 -0.72 6.79 6.31
N CYS A 47 -0.42 5.51 6.11
CA CYS A 47 -0.63 4.82 4.85
C CYS A 47 -2.13 4.51 4.62
N MET A 48 -2.71 5.10 3.57
CA MET A 48 -4.07 4.78 3.11
C MET A 48 -4.12 3.58 2.14
N GLU A 49 -3.03 2.81 2.03
CA GLU A 49 -2.93 1.65 1.13
C GLU A 49 -3.27 1.93 -0.34
N CYS A 50 -3.03 3.16 -0.83
CA CYS A 50 -3.40 3.56 -2.19
C CYS A 50 -2.61 2.86 -3.31
N GLY A 51 -1.51 2.17 -2.98
CA GLY A 51 -0.71 1.41 -3.95
C GLY A 51 0.24 2.22 -4.83
N ALA A 52 0.25 3.56 -4.73
CA ALA A 52 1.09 4.42 -5.57
C ALA A 52 2.59 4.08 -5.45
N CYS A 53 3.07 3.81 -4.24
CA CYS A 53 4.47 3.48 -3.99
C CYS A 53 4.89 2.13 -4.61
N LYS A 54 4.02 1.10 -4.52
CA LYS A 54 4.20 -0.20 -5.16
C LYS A 54 4.23 -0.06 -6.68
N LYS A 55 3.22 0.62 -7.27
CA LYS A 55 3.10 0.79 -8.72
C LYS A 55 4.29 1.50 -9.36
N ASN A 56 4.95 2.40 -8.64
CA ASN A 56 6.07 3.19 -9.15
C ASN A 56 7.45 2.64 -8.73
N CYS A 57 7.51 1.53 -7.98
CA CYS A 57 8.79 0.93 -7.64
C CYS A 57 9.29 0.04 -8.78
N ALA A 58 10.21 0.56 -9.59
CA ALA A 58 10.84 -0.20 -10.70
C ALA A 58 11.63 -1.45 -10.23
N PHE A 59 11.90 -1.57 -8.93
CA PHE A 59 12.69 -2.66 -8.33
C PHE A 59 11.82 -3.63 -7.51
N ASN A 60 10.50 -3.46 -7.52
CA ASN A 60 9.55 -4.28 -6.76
C ASN A 60 9.90 -4.42 -5.26
N ALA A 61 10.49 -3.38 -4.66
CA ALA A 61 10.91 -3.39 -3.27
C ALA A 61 9.77 -3.10 -2.27
N LEU A 62 8.55 -2.84 -2.77
CA LEU A 62 7.41 -2.39 -1.96
C LEU A 62 6.19 -3.24 -2.24
N GLU A 63 5.56 -3.71 -1.16
CA GLU A 63 4.30 -4.45 -1.19
C GLU A 63 3.25 -3.73 -0.35
N VAL A 64 2.02 -3.65 -0.86
CA VAL A 64 0.85 -3.15 -0.13
C VAL A 64 -0.40 -3.69 -0.80
N ARG A 65 -1.39 -4.12 0.00
CA ARG A 65 -2.69 -4.55 -0.50
C ARG A 65 -3.53 -3.31 -0.78
N SER A 66 -3.54 -2.88 -2.04
CA SER A 66 -4.34 -1.74 -2.47
C SER A 66 -5.70 -2.16 -3.02
N GLY A 67 -6.74 -1.38 -2.73
CA GLY A 67 -8.08 -1.57 -3.29
C GLY A 67 -9.17 -1.40 -2.24
N VAL A 68 -10.42 -1.56 -2.68
CA VAL A 68 -11.61 -1.33 -1.84
C VAL A 68 -12.27 -2.63 -1.35
N GLY A 69 -11.54 -3.75 -1.37
CA GLY A 69 -11.92 -5.07 -0.81
C GLY A 69 -13.42 -5.37 -0.83
N CYS A 70 -14.07 -5.17 0.31
CA CYS A 70 -15.49 -5.42 0.53
C CYS A 70 -16.42 -4.64 -0.43
N ALA A 71 -16.12 -3.38 -0.73
CA ALA A 71 -16.95 -2.57 -1.62
C ALA A 71 -16.94 -3.13 -3.04
N ALA A 72 -15.79 -3.60 -3.52
CA ALA A 72 -15.70 -4.26 -4.83
C ALA A 72 -16.52 -5.56 -4.85
N GLY A 73 -16.47 -6.36 -3.78
CA GLY A 73 -17.27 -7.58 -3.63
C GLY A 73 -18.77 -7.31 -3.72
N ILE A 74 -19.26 -6.29 -3.01
CA ILE A 74 -20.68 -5.87 -3.05
C ILE A 74 -21.09 -5.43 -4.45
N ILE A 75 -20.30 -4.56 -5.07
CA ILE A 75 -20.60 -4.01 -6.41
C ILE A 75 -20.65 -5.15 -7.43
N ILE A 76 -19.65 -6.02 -7.44
CA ILE A 76 -19.55 -7.13 -8.41
C ILE A 76 -20.66 -8.16 -8.18
N GLY A 77 -20.96 -8.52 -6.92
CA GLY A 77 -22.06 -9.43 -6.59
C GLY A 77 -23.39 -8.90 -7.09
N THR A 78 -23.69 -7.63 -6.81
CA THR A 78 -24.90 -6.95 -7.29
C THR A 78 -24.99 -6.98 -8.83
N LEU A 79 -23.90 -6.70 -9.53
CA LEU A 79 -23.88 -6.72 -11.00
C LEU A 79 -24.06 -8.13 -11.59
N ARG A 80 -23.64 -9.18 -10.88
CA ARG A 80 -23.71 -10.57 -11.32
C ARG A 80 -24.93 -11.33 -10.81
N GLY A 81 -25.77 -10.71 -9.96
CA GLY A 81 -26.88 -11.38 -9.30
C GLY A 81 -26.43 -12.47 -8.30
N ALA A 82 -25.25 -12.31 -7.72
CA ALA A 82 -24.69 -13.19 -6.70
C ALA A 82 -24.54 -12.44 -5.38
N ASP A 83 -24.70 -13.15 -4.26
CA ASP A 83 -24.45 -12.56 -2.95
C ASP A 83 -22.97 -12.16 -2.81
N ALA A 84 -22.73 -11.04 -2.13
CA ALA A 84 -21.39 -10.59 -1.85
C ALA A 84 -20.74 -11.51 -0.81
N SER A 85 -19.94 -12.48 -1.25
CA SER A 85 -19.09 -13.25 -0.35
C SER A 85 -17.74 -12.55 -0.19
N CYS A 86 -17.42 -12.18 1.04
CA CYS A 86 -16.04 -12.01 1.45
C CYS A 86 -15.52 -13.41 1.76
N ASP A 87 -15.28 -14.23 0.73
CA ASP A 87 -14.70 -15.57 0.92
C ASP A 87 -13.26 -15.39 1.41
N CYS A 88 -13.16 -15.21 2.72
CA CYS A 88 -11.92 -15.22 3.50
C CYS A 88 -11.68 -16.66 3.96
N ASP A 89 -11.60 -17.61 3.01
CA ASP A 89 -11.09 -18.96 3.23
C ASP A 89 -9.65 -19.07 2.69
#